data_AF-A0A0F9SLY6-F1
#
_entry.id   AF-A0A0F9SLY6-F1
#
_cell.length_a   1.000
_cell.length_b   1.000
_cell.length_c   1.000
_cell.angle_alpha   90.00
_cell.angle_beta   90.00
_cell.angle_gamma   90.00
#
_symmetry.space_group_name_H-M   'P 1'
#
loop_
_entity.id
_entity.type
_entity.pdbx_description
1 polymer ?
#
loop_
_entity_poly.entity_id
_entity_poly.type
_entity_poly.pdbx_seq_one_letter_code
_entity_poly.pdbx_strand_id
1 'polypeptide(L)'
;MATVTGTQTSESILDKGVVLKGTALLTPGDATLSIPIPTNHQALVGRELEIIWEVDLEEESGAGVLPPVTDPPAHAPTHIRGGTDEIDGDQLDIDFLPTNYTPDTSPAEVTSTEHLTAHLKGIDDIIGTGGGVIASGVSVVTTAFDGALSAADTNVQLALETLDNAPAVPTSANKNMAASTTTTDNDQATGTAVAFTPAFDGHVEATVNGVPCRLGDGVKAGVECYFSGDSGATARLIRDIVAGDTMRWNGSVAGFQLAGIDRISFNYNVNI
;
A
#
# COMPACT_ATOMS: atom_id res chain seq x y z
N MET A 1 -49.73 -66.29 -5.66
CA MET A 1 -50.12 -67.33 -6.64
C MET A 1 -51.36 -66.83 -7.35
N ALA A 2 -51.21 -66.32 -8.57
CA ALA A 2 -52.34 -65.85 -9.38
C ALA A 2 -53.02 -67.06 -10.06
N THR A 3 -54.34 -67.16 -9.93
CA THR A 3 -55.14 -68.21 -10.58
C THR A 3 -55.89 -67.60 -11.76
N VAL A 4 -55.61 -68.08 -12.98
CA VAL A 4 -56.35 -67.65 -14.18
C VAL A 4 -57.70 -68.35 -14.23
N THR A 5 -58.77 -67.58 -14.43
CA THR A 5 -60.10 -68.13 -14.78
C THR A 5 -60.44 -67.60 -16.17
N GLY A 6 -60.29 -68.44 -17.21
CA GLY A 6 -60.57 -68.07 -18.60
C GLY A 6 -61.74 -68.86 -19.19
N THR A 7 -62.47 -68.27 -20.12
CA THR A 7 -63.55 -68.92 -20.89
C THR A 7 -62.99 -69.48 -22.20
N GLN A 8 -63.24 -70.77 -22.49
CA GLN A 8 -62.66 -71.47 -23.64
C GLN A 8 -63.55 -71.39 -24.88
N THR A 9 -62.92 -71.17 -26.04
CA THR A 9 -63.52 -71.42 -27.36
C THR A 9 -62.65 -72.45 -28.09
N SER A 10 -63.23 -73.59 -28.45
CA SER A 10 -62.54 -74.60 -29.27
C SER A 10 -62.96 -74.43 -30.73
N GLU A 11 -62.01 -74.17 -31.61
CA GLU A 11 -62.19 -74.39 -33.06
C GLU A 11 -61.54 -75.72 -33.42
N SER A 12 -62.38 -76.73 -33.74
CA SER A 12 -61.87 -78.04 -34.15
C SER A 12 -61.48 -78.02 -35.63
N ILE A 13 -60.19 -78.11 -35.92
CA ILE A 13 -59.72 -78.64 -37.21
C ILE A 13 -58.70 -79.74 -36.91
N LEU A 14 -58.80 -80.82 -37.67
CA LEU A 14 -58.29 -82.19 -37.52
C LEU A 14 -56.78 -82.41 -37.25
N ASP A 15 -56.01 -81.42 -36.81
CA ASP A 15 -54.64 -81.58 -36.30
C ASP A 15 -54.53 -81.05 -34.85
N LYS A 16 -53.84 -81.82 -34.01
CA LYS A 16 -54.03 -81.91 -32.54
C LYS A 16 -53.46 -80.73 -31.74
N GLY A 17 -53.97 -79.52 -31.93
CA GLY A 17 -53.67 -78.36 -31.08
C GLY A 17 -54.86 -77.95 -30.22
N VAL A 18 -54.71 -77.87 -28.90
CA VAL A 18 -55.67 -77.21 -28.00
C VAL A 18 -55.06 -75.88 -27.58
N VAL A 19 -55.65 -74.76 -28.02
CA VAL A 19 -55.22 -73.43 -27.57
C VAL A 19 -56.01 -73.05 -26.32
N LEU A 20 -55.31 -72.89 -25.20
CA LEU A 20 -55.87 -72.36 -23.97
C LEU A 20 -55.59 -70.85 -23.91
N LYS A 21 -56.64 -70.02 -23.85
CA LYS A 21 -56.54 -68.56 -23.69
C LYS A 21 -57.12 -68.12 -22.35
N GLY A 22 -56.43 -67.23 -21.65
CA GLY A 22 -56.89 -66.62 -20.41
C GLY A 22 -55.97 -65.49 -19.96
N THR A 23 -56.49 -64.60 -19.13
CA THR A 23 -55.76 -63.45 -18.58
C THR A 23 -55.47 -63.68 -17.10
N ALA A 24 -54.21 -63.53 -16.68
CA ALA A 24 -53.80 -63.47 -15.28
C ALA A 24 -53.24 -62.09 -14.97
N LEU A 25 -53.60 -61.53 -13.82
CA LEU A 25 -52.83 -60.44 -13.24
C LEU A 25 -51.72 -61.04 -12.38
N LEU A 26 -50.46 -60.74 -12.71
CA LEU A 26 -49.30 -61.10 -11.89
C LEU A 26 -48.91 -59.90 -11.03
N THR A 27 -48.64 -60.12 -9.75
CA THR A 27 -48.18 -59.07 -8.83
C THR A 27 -46.71 -59.26 -8.45
N PRO A 28 -45.99 -58.18 -8.07
CA PRO A 28 -44.59 -58.29 -7.63
C PRO A 28 -44.46 -59.28 -6.47
N GLY A 29 -43.68 -60.35 -6.68
CA GLY A 29 -43.47 -61.44 -5.72
C GLY A 29 -44.16 -62.77 -6.08
N ASP A 30 -45.01 -62.80 -7.11
CA ASP A 30 -45.52 -64.05 -7.66
C ASP A 30 -44.41 -64.78 -8.43
N ALA A 31 -43.98 -65.95 -7.92
CA ALA A 31 -42.92 -66.75 -8.54
C ALA A 31 -43.45 -67.86 -9.48
N THR A 32 -44.76 -68.10 -9.50
CA THR A 32 -45.38 -69.18 -10.28
C THR A 32 -46.74 -68.78 -10.86
N LEU A 33 -46.96 -69.14 -12.13
CA LEU A 33 -48.24 -69.10 -12.82
C LEU A 33 -48.73 -70.54 -13.03
N SER A 34 -49.96 -70.83 -12.59
CA SER A 34 -50.54 -72.18 -12.70
C SER A 34 -51.72 -72.16 -13.67
N ILE A 35 -51.62 -72.95 -14.75
CA ILE A 35 -52.64 -73.05 -15.81
C ILE A 35 -53.19 -74.48 -15.78
N PRO A 36 -54.38 -74.72 -15.23
CA PRO A 36 -54.93 -76.07 -15.14
C PRO A 36 -55.37 -76.59 -16.50
N ILE A 37 -55.00 -77.84 -16.82
CA ILE A 37 -55.48 -78.54 -18.02
C ILE A 37 -56.86 -79.14 -17.72
N PRO A 38 -57.90 -78.81 -18.49
CA PRO A 38 -59.23 -79.38 -18.32
C PRO A 38 -59.22 -80.91 -18.40
N THR A 39 -60.04 -81.57 -17.58
CA THR A 39 -60.09 -83.03 -17.48
C THR A 39 -60.44 -83.72 -18.79
N ASN A 40 -61.21 -83.06 -19.65
CA ASN A 40 -61.58 -83.55 -20.99
C ASN A 40 -60.43 -83.42 -22.03
N HIS A 41 -59.33 -82.75 -21.70
CA HIS A 41 -58.18 -82.54 -22.59
C HIS A 41 -56.89 -83.21 -22.07
N GLN A 42 -56.99 -84.06 -21.05
CA GLN A 42 -55.86 -84.88 -20.60
C GLN A 42 -55.54 -85.98 -21.62
N ALA A 43 -54.26 -86.36 -21.72
CA ALA A 43 -53.88 -87.48 -22.56
C ALA A 43 -54.55 -88.78 -22.10
N LEU A 44 -55.06 -89.56 -23.05
CA LEU A 44 -55.57 -90.91 -22.77
C LEU A 44 -54.42 -91.79 -22.25
N VAL A 45 -54.76 -92.78 -21.40
CA VAL A 45 -53.80 -93.71 -20.80
C VAL A 45 -52.88 -94.31 -21.87
N GLY A 46 -51.56 -94.15 -21.69
CA GLY A 46 -50.54 -94.65 -22.60
C GLY A 46 -50.13 -93.68 -23.71
N ARG A 47 -50.55 -92.41 -23.67
CA ARG A 47 -50.08 -91.33 -24.56
C ARG A 47 -49.43 -90.21 -23.76
N GLU A 48 -48.46 -89.54 -24.38
CA GLU A 48 -47.86 -88.31 -23.87
C GLU A 48 -48.59 -87.09 -24.43
N LEU A 49 -48.69 -86.05 -23.61
CA LEU A 49 -49.21 -84.74 -24.00
C LEU A 49 -48.02 -83.83 -24.26
N GLU A 50 -47.92 -83.28 -25.47
CA GLU A 50 -46.96 -82.22 -25.78
C GLU A 50 -47.65 -80.88 -25.58
N ILE A 51 -47.08 -80.03 -24.73
CA ILE A 51 -47.62 -78.70 -24.43
C ILE A 51 -46.66 -77.66 -24.98
N ILE A 52 -47.15 -76.81 -25.86
CA ILE A 52 -46.44 -75.64 -26.36
C ILE A 52 -47.16 -74.41 -25.81
N TRP A 53 -46.44 -73.56 -25.09
CA TRP A 53 -46.96 -72.27 -24.61
C TRP A 53 -46.36 -71.12 -25.39
N GLU A 54 -47.13 -70.04 -25.50
CA GLU A 54 -46.69 -68.72 -25.93
C GLU A 54 -47.16 -67.74 -24.84
N VAL A 55 -46.24 -66.96 -24.30
CA VAL A 55 -46.52 -65.99 -23.25
C VAL A 55 -46.30 -64.62 -23.84
N ASP A 56 -47.37 -63.83 -23.93
CA ASP A 56 -47.29 -62.41 -24.28
C ASP A 56 -47.39 -61.59 -22.99
N LEU A 57 -46.42 -60.69 -22.79
CA LEU A 57 -46.34 -59.83 -21.60
C LEU A 57 -46.58 -58.39 -22.03
N GLU A 58 -47.79 -57.89 -21.78
CA GLU A 58 -48.08 -56.48 -21.92
C GLU A 58 -47.76 -55.78 -20.59
N GLU A 59 -46.70 -54.97 -20.56
CA GLU A 59 -46.44 -54.06 -19.46
C GLU A 59 -47.45 -52.92 -19.55
N GLU A 60 -48.50 -52.95 -18.74
CA GLU A 60 -49.39 -51.80 -18.60
C GLU A 60 -48.55 -50.69 -17.95
N SER A 61 -48.12 -49.71 -18.75
CA SER A 61 -47.37 -48.57 -18.25
C SER A 61 -48.28 -47.75 -17.33
N GLY A 62 -48.32 -48.13 -16.06
CA GLY A 62 -48.95 -47.34 -15.03
C GLY A 62 -48.36 -45.94 -15.12
N ALA A 63 -49.21 -44.94 -15.32
CA ALA A 63 -48.83 -43.54 -15.39
C ALA A 63 -48.20 -43.14 -14.05
N GLY A 64 -46.90 -43.42 -13.91
CA GLY A 64 -46.06 -42.90 -12.86
C GLY A 64 -45.96 -41.40 -13.09
N VAL A 65 -46.77 -40.64 -12.35
CA VAL A 65 -46.52 -39.22 -12.16
C VAL A 65 -45.17 -39.14 -11.46
N LEU A 66 -44.10 -38.98 -12.24
CA LEU A 66 -42.83 -38.54 -11.70
C LEU A 66 -43.11 -37.23 -10.96
N PRO A 67 -42.58 -37.03 -9.74
CA PRO A 67 -42.63 -35.71 -9.12
C PRO A 67 -42.05 -34.72 -10.13
N PRO A 68 -42.61 -33.49 -10.23
CA PRO A 68 -42.11 -32.53 -11.20
C PRO A 68 -40.60 -32.41 -11.01
N VAL A 69 -39.83 -32.72 -12.06
CA VAL A 69 -38.45 -32.27 -12.15
C VAL A 69 -38.59 -30.75 -12.18
N THR A 70 -38.45 -30.12 -11.02
CA THR A 70 -38.20 -28.70 -10.98
C THR A 70 -36.88 -28.54 -11.71
N ASP A 71 -36.92 -27.95 -12.91
CA ASP A 71 -35.69 -27.48 -13.54
C ASP A 71 -34.86 -26.79 -12.45
N PRO A 72 -33.55 -27.09 -12.34
CA PRO A 72 -32.71 -26.36 -11.40
C PRO A 72 -32.98 -24.88 -11.65
N PRO A 73 -33.30 -24.09 -10.60
CA PRO A 73 -33.66 -22.70 -10.76
C PRO A 73 -32.69 -22.06 -11.74
N ALA A 74 -33.21 -21.40 -12.78
CA ALA A 74 -32.36 -20.77 -13.77
C ALA A 74 -31.32 -19.92 -13.03
N HIS A 75 -30.07 -20.38 -13.06
CA HIS A 75 -28.99 -19.83 -12.25
C HIS A 75 -28.61 -18.44 -12.77
N ALA A 76 -28.79 -18.17 -14.07
CA ALA A 76 -28.45 -16.88 -14.65
C ALA A 76 -29.22 -15.68 -14.01
N PRO A 77 -30.55 -15.75 -13.77
CA PRO A 77 -31.27 -14.69 -13.04
C PRO A 77 -30.82 -14.44 -11.60
N THR A 78 -30.37 -15.46 -10.86
CA THR A 78 -29.98 -15.30 -9.44
C THR A 78 -28.68 -14.50 -9.28
N HIS A 79 -27.89 -14.37 -10.36
CA HIS A 79 -26.60 -13.69 -10.39
C HIS A 79 -26.68 -12.19 -10.64
N ILE A 80 -27.83 -11.70 -11.13
CA ILE A 80 -27.99 -10.32 -11.60
C ILE A 80 -28.85 -9.48 -10.62
N ARG A 81 -29.70 -10.13 -9.82
CA ARG A 81 -30.66 -9.45 -8.92
C ARG A 81 -30.80 -10.19 -7.59
N GLY A 82 -29.77 -10.13 -6.75
CA GLY A 82 -29.85 -10.45 -5.32
C GLY A 82 -30.64 -11.72 -4.99
N GLY A 83 -30.15 -12.88 -5.42
CA GLY A 83 -30.62 -14.17 -4.92
C GLY A 83 -30.44 -14.29 -3.40
N THR A 84 -31.00 -15.34 -2.79
CA THR A 84 -30.74 -15.66 -1.38
C THR A 84 -29.29 -16.04 -1.11
N ASP A 85 -28.57 -16.40 -2.17
CA ASP A 85 -27.15 -16.72 -2.13
C ASP A 85 -26.37 -15.42 -2.29
N GLU A 86 -25.59 -15.07 -1.28
CA GLU A 86 -24.62 -13.99 -1.37
C GLU A 86 -23.57 -14.39 -2.40
N ILE A 87 -23.41 -13.56 -3.44
CA ILE A 87 -22.30 -13.69 -4.37
C ILE A 87 -21.12 -13.04 -3.67
N ASP A 88 -20.26 -13.86 -3.07
CA ASP A 88 -19.01 -13.46 -2.46
C ASP A 88 -18.06 -12.95 -3.55
N GLY A 89 -18.21 -11.67 -3.88
CA GLY A 89 -17.45 -11.02 -4.95
C GLY A 89 -15.96 -10.85 -4.63
N ASP A 90 -15.51 -11.26 -3.45
CA ASP A 90 -14.12 -11.18 -3.00
C ASP A 90 -13.20 -12.15 -3.77
N GLN A 91 -13.73 -13.28 -4.24
CA GLN A 91 -13.02 -14.29 -5.05
C GLN A 91 -13.40 -14.25 -6.54
N LEU A 92 -14.01 -13.15 -7.02
CA LEU A 92 -14.25 -12.97 -8.45
C LEU A 92 -12.91 -12.88 -9.19
N ASP A 93 -12.70 -13.78 -10.16
CA ASP A 93 -11.48 -13.86 -10.97
C ASP A 93 -11.40 -12.73 -12.01
N ILE A 94 -10.26 -12.04 -12.06
CA ILE A 94 -9.97 -10.92 -12.95
C ILE A 94 -8.70 -11.23 -13.75
N ASP A 95 -8.88 -11.61 -15.03
CA ASP A 95 -7.78 -11.89 -15.96
C ASP A 95 -6.91 -10.66 -16.28
N PHE A 96 -7.39 -9.46 -15.98
CA PHE A 96 -6.67 -8.22 -16.26
C PHE A 96 -5.61 -7.96 -15.19
N LEU A 97 -4.33 -8.11 -15.55
CA LEU A 97 -3.21 -7.75 -14.70
C LEU A 97 -2.67 -6.34 -15.03
N PRO A 98 -3.07 -5.29 -14.29
CA PRO A 98 -2.59 -3.94 -14.50
C PRO A 98 -1.10 -3.77 -14.17
N THR A 99 -0.45 -2.79 -14.80
CA THR A 99 0.95 -2.44 -14.53
C THR A 99 1.12 -1.29 -13.52
N ASN A 100 0.03 -0.63 -13.11
CA ASN A 100 0.07 0.55 -12.24
C ASN A 100 -0.11 0.23 -10.75
N TYR A 101 -0.42 -1.03 -10.41
CA TYR A 101 -0.38 -1.54 -9.04
C TYR A 101 -0.03 -3.03 -9.04
N THR A 102 0.34 -3.54 -7.87
CA THR A 102 0.60 -4.97 -7.65
C THR A 102 -0.56 -5.54 -6.82
N PRO A 103 -1.32 -6.54 -7.32
CA PRO A 103 -2.32 -7.23 -6.50
C PRO A 103 -1.69 -7.84 -5.24
N ASP A 104 -2.41 -7.80 -4.12
CA ASP A 104 -1.90 -8.24 -2.81
C ASP A 104 -2.81 -9.30 -2.18
N THR A 105 -2.23 -10.48 -1.92
CA THR A 105 -2.92 -11.64 -1.33
C THR A 105 -2.82 -11.68 0.20
N SER A 106 -2.49 -10.57 0.86
CA SER A 106 -2.46 -10.49 2.32
C SER A 106 -3.84 -10.61 3.02
N PRO A 107 -4.99 -10.25 2.41
CA PRO A 107 -6.30 -10.50 3.02
C PRO A 107 -6.63 -12.00 3.14
N ALA A 108 -7.34 -12.41 4.19
CA ALA A 108 -7.52 -13.83 4.57
C ALA A 108 -8.46 -14.59 3.62
N GLU A 109 -9.34 -13.85 2.96
CA GLU A 109 -10.32 -14.30 1.98
C GLU A 109 -9.74 -14.52 0.57
N VAL A 110 -8.48 -14.13 0.34
CA VAL A 110 -7.81 -14.23 -0.96
C VAL A 110 -6.96 -15.49 -1.07
N THR A 111 -7.10 -16.24 -2.16
CA THR A 111 -6.27 -17.42 -2.47
C THR A 111 -5.50 -17.31 -3.79
N SER A 112 -5.80 -16.30 -4.62
CA SER A 112 -5.12 -15.99 -5.89
C SER A 112 -4.91 -14.48 -6.04
N THR A 113 -3.86 -14.08 -6.77
CA THR A 113 -3.62 -12.67 -7.16
C THR A 113 -4.66 -12.13 -8.14
N GLU A 114 -5.43 -13.00 -8.78
CA GLU A 114 -6.44 -12.62 -9.78
C GLU A 114 -7.80 -12.31 -9.12
N HIS A 115 -7.96 -12.54 -7.82
CA HIS A 115 -9.19 -12.22 -7.09
C HIS A 115 -9.42 -10.71 -6.97
N LEU A 116 -10.67 -10.26 -7.11
CA LEU A 116 -11.06 -8.84 -6.94
C LEU A 116 -10.52 -8.24 -5.63
N THR A 117 -10.57 -8.96 -4.52
CA THR A 117 -10.02 -8.46 -3.25
C THR A 117 -8.51 -8.24 -3.30
N ALA A 118 -7.76 -9.09 -4.01
CA ALA A 118 -6.31 -8.90 -4.19
C ALA A 118 -6.02 -7.61 -4.98
N HIS A 119 -6.82 -7.36 -6.02
CA HIS A 119 -6.74 -6.15 -6.82
C HIS A 119 -7.09 -4.89 -6.02
N LEU A 120 -8.19 -4.92 -5.26
CA LEU A 120 -8.61 -3.79 -4.42
C LEU A 120 -7.59 -3.48 -3.34
N LYS A 121 -6.99 -4.49 -2.71
CA LYS A 121 -5.93 -4.29 -1.71
C LYS A 121 -4.68 -3.65 -2.32
N GLY A 122 -4.26 -4.11 -3.50
CA GLY A 122 -3.13 -3.51 -4.22
C GLY A 122 -3.38 -2.04 -4.62
N ILE A 123 -4.62 -1.69 -4.98
CA ILE A 123 -5.03 -0.30 -5.22
C ILE A 123 -5.03 0.51 -3.92
N ASP A 124 -5.57 -0.05 -2.84
CA ASP A 124 -5.63 0.59 -1.52
C ASP A 124 -4.23 0.92 -1.00
N ASP A 125 -3.25 0.02 -1.20
CA ASP A 125 -1.86 0.28 -0.85
C ASP A 125 -1.28 1.47 -1.61
N ILE A 126 -1.59 1.61 -2.89
CA ILE A 126 -1.12 2.75 -3.70
C ILE A 126 -1.82 4.06 -3.31
N ILE A 127 -3.12 4.01 -3.04
CA ILE A 127 -3.86 5.19 -2.58
C ILE A 127 -3.38 5.61 -1.18
N GLY A 128 -3.20 4.65 -0.27
CA GLY A 128 -2.76 4.87 1.11
C GLY A 128 -1.31 5.34 1.24
N THR A 129 -0.45 5.04 0.25
CA THR A 129 0.97 5.47 0.23
C THR A 129 1.23 6.74 -0.59
N GLY A 130 0.19 7.47 -1.01
CA GLY A 130 0.32 8.75 -1.72
C GLY A 130 0.47 8.63 -3.24
N GLY A 131 0.30 7.43 -3.81
CA GLY A 131 0.25 7.20 -5.27
C GLY A 131 -1.04 7.69 -5.93
N GLY A 132 -2.01 8.16 -5.15
CA GLY A 132 -3.24 8.79 -5.60
C GLY A 132 -3.36 10.22 -5.08
N VAL A 133 -2.70 11.19 -5.73
CA VAL A 133 -3.21 12.57 -5.72
C VAL A 133 -4.49 12.57 -6.58
N ILE A 134 -5.59 12.03 -6.04
CA ILE A 134 -6.92 12.29 -6.55
C ILE A 134 -7.29 13.65 -5.97
N ALA A 135 -7.25 14.68 -6.81
CA ALA A 135 -7.77 15.99 -6.49
C ALA A 135 -9.28 15.90 -6.19
N SER A 136 -9.65 15.64 -4.94
CA SER A 136 -11.01 15.82 -4.43
C SER A 136 -11.01 15.83 -2.91
N GLY A 137 -11.01 17.03 -2.32
CA GLY A 137 -11.15 17.24 -0.88
C GLY A 137 -9.86 17.70 -0.21
N VAL A 138 -9.56 18.99 -0.34
CA VAL A 138 -8.51 19.65 0.45
C VAL A 138 -8.92 19.62 1.92
N SER A 139 -8.58 18.54 2.63
CA SER A 139 -8.53 18.53 4.09
C SER A 139 -7.07 18.73 4.49
N VAL A 140 -6.66 19.99 4.51
CA VAL A 140 -5.42 20.41 5.16
C VAL A 140 -5.61 20.23 6.66
N VAL A 141 -5.01 19.19 7.23
CA VAL A 141 -4.56 19.19 8.63
C VAL A 141 -3.19 18.53 8.69
N THR A 142 -2.20 19.39 8.91
CA THR A 142 -0.74 19.24 8.82
C THR A 142 -0.11 18.40 9.93
N THR A 143 1.01 17.70 9.67
CA THR A 143 2.23 17.71 10.54
C THR A 143 3.50 17.10 9.91
N ALA A 144 3.46 16.49 8.73
CA ALA A 144 4.67 15.95 8.09
C ALA A 144 4.64 16.17 6.58
N PHE A 145 5.69 16.79 6.05
CA PHE A 145 5.93 16.83 4.62
C PHE A 145 6.51 15.48 4.21
N ASP A 146 5.89 14.84 3.21
CA ASP A 146 6.25 13.53 2.64
C ASP A 146 7.63 13.54 1.97
N GLY A 147 8.70 13.81 2.73
CA GLY A 147 10.08 13.78 2.26
C GLY A 147 10.45 14.83 1.21
N ALA A 148 9.53 15.69 0.76
CA ALA A 148 9.80 16.74 -0.21
C ALA A 148 9.36 18.10 0.32
N LEU A 149 10.33 18.91 0.73
CA LEU A 149 10.15 20.35 0.87
C LEU A 149 9.86 20.90 -0.53
N SER A 150 8.60 21.23 -0.81
CA SER A 150 8.25 21.90 -2.06
C SER A 150 8.53 23.39 -1.94
N ALA A 151 9.45 23.90 -2.74
CA ALA A 151 9.71 25.33 -2.84
C ALA A 151 8.50 26.13 -3.39
N ALA A 152 7.41 25.47 -3.81
CA ALA A 152 6.16 26.12 -4.20
C ALA A 152 5.20 26.36 -3.01
N ASP A 153 5.47 25.75 -1.85
CA ASP A 153 4.66 25.97 -0.65
C ASP A 153 4.98 27.36 -0.08
N THR A 154 3.96 28.23 -0.02
CA THR A 154 4.11 29.60 0.46
C THR A 154 4.57 29.66 1.91
N ASN A 155 4.18 28.71 2.77
CA ASN A 155 4.63 28.67 4.16
C ASN A 155 6.08 28.22 4.26
N VAL A 156 6.54 27.32 3.38
CA VAL A 156 7.96 26.96 3.27
C VAL A 156 8.76 28.14 2.73
N GLN A 157 8.26 28.87 1.74
CA GLN A 157 8.90 30.10 1.26
C GLN A 157 8.97 31.17 2.36
N LEU A 158 7.89 31.39 3.10
CA LEU A 158 7.85 32.32 4.24
C LEU A 158 8.83 31.88 5.33
N ALA A 159 8.88 30.59 5.67
CA ALA A 159 9.82 30.06 6.66
C ALA A 159 11.28 30.21 6.19
N LEU A 160 11.56 29.94 4.92
CA LEU A 160 12.90 30.08 4.34
C LEU A 160 13.32 31.55 4.23
N GLU A 161 12.41 32.44 3.83
CA GLU A 161 12.61 33.90 3.84
C GLU A 161 12.87 34.40 5.27
N THR A 162 12.19 33.86 6.29
CA THR A 162 12.46 34.24 7.70
C THR A 162 13.79 33.70 8.23
N LEU A 163 14.31 32.59 7.67
CA LEU A 163 15.62 32.04 8.03
C LEU A 163 16.78 32.81 7.36
N ASP A 164 16.56 33.33 6.15
CA ASP A 164 17.58 34.07 5.38
C ASP A 164 17.55 35.59 5.66
N ASN A 165 16.46 36.11 6.23
CA ASN A 165 16.24 37.54 6.45
C ASN A 165 16.24 37.93 7.94
N ALA A 166 16.93 37.18 8.81
CA ALA A 166 17.18 37.65 10.17
C ALA A 166 17.93 39.00 10.08
N PRO A 167 17.32 40.11 10.54
CA PRO A 167 17.88 41.43 10.27
C PRO A 167 19.23 41.56 10.98
N ALA A 168 20.28 41.83 10.20
CA ALA A 168 21.59 42.10 10.74
C ALA A 168 21.60 43.49 11.41
N VAL A 169 21.65 43.53 12.74
CA VAL A 169 21.63 44.77 13.53
C VAL A 169 23.01 45.10 14.09
N PRO A 170 23.44 46.38 14.12
CA PRO A 170 24.71 46.76 14.73
C PRO A 170 24.75 46.42 16.23
N THR A 171 25.86 45.85 16.69
CA THR A 171 26.06 45.60 18.13
C THR A 171 26.95 46.66 18.79
N SER A 172 26.66 46.96 20.05
CA SER A 172 27.45 47.85 20.91
C SER A 172 28.39 47.10 21.87
N ALA A 173 28.48 45.77 21.78
CA ALA A 173 29.15 44.95 22.80
C ALA A 173 30.69 45.10 22.82
N ASN A 174 31.32 45.39 21.67
CA ASN A 174 32.78 45.52 21.56
C ASN A 174 33.19 46.96 21.21
N LYS A 175 32.74 47.94 22.00
CA LYS A 175 33.10 49.35 21.81
C LYS A 175 34.02 49.84 22.93
N ASN A 176 34.97 50.70 22.58
CA ASN A 176 35.83 51.42 23.52
C ASN A 176 36.56 50.51 24.54
N MET A 177 37.00 49.34 24.08
CA MET A 177 37.73 48.36 24.88
C MET A 177 39.17 48.83 25.09
N ALA A 178 39.74 48.59 26.27
CA ALA A 178 41.15 48.87 26.50
C ALA A 178 42.02 47.95 25.64
N ALA A 179 43.03 48.52 24.98
CA ALA A 179 44.05 47.74 24.33
C ALA A 179 44.96 47.05 25.36
N SER A 180 45.59 45.96 24.95
CA SER A 180 46.74 45.40 25.65
C SER A 180 48.00 46.12 25.20
N THR A 181 48.98 46.26 26.08
CA THR A 181 50.32 46.72 25.65
C THR A 181 50.96 45.64 24.78
N THR A 182 51.37 46.00 23.56
CA THR A 182 52.05 45.09 22.63
C THR A 182 53.54 45.43 22.53
N THR A 183 54.36 44.43 22.23
CA THR A 183 55.81 44.55 22.05
C THR A 183 56.32 43.83 20.80
N THR A 184 55.56 42.86 20.32
CA THR A 184 55.84 42.09 19.11
C THR A 184 54.62 42.04 18.18
N ASP A 185 54.85 41.74 16.91
CA ASP A 185 53.75 41.41 16.00
C ASP A 185 53.05 40.13 16.47
N ASN A 186 51.76 39.99 16.13
CA ASN A 186 50.87 38.93 16.59
C ASN A 186 50.54 38.96 18.10
N ASP A 187 50.94 39.99 18.82
CA ASP A 187 50.48 40.19 20.19
C ASP A 187 48.97 40.38 20.21
N GLN A 188 48.33 39.89 21.27
CA GLN A 188 46.88 40.07 21.46
C GLN A 188 46.59 41.55 21.69
N ALA A 189 45.75 42.14 20.84
CA ALA A 189 45.50 43.58 20.82
C ALA A 189 44.60 44.06 21.98
N THR A 190 43.73 43.19 22.48
CA THR A 190 42.82 43.48 23.61
C THR A 190 42.44 42.22 24.36
N GLY A 191 42.20 42.33 25.67
CA GLY A 191 41.72 41.22 26.50
C GLY A 191 40.26 40.81 26.23
N THR A 192 39.50 41.63 25.50
CA THR A 192 38.09 41.36 25.19
C THR A 192 37.96 40.66 23.84
N ALA A 193 37.36 39.47 23.81
CA ALA A 193 37.05 38.75 22.59
C ALA A 193 35.85 39.35 21.85
N VAL A 194 35.68 38.98 20.58
CA VAL A 194 34.44 39.22 19.83
C VAL A 194 33.27 38.65 20.63
N ALA A 195 32.29 39.49 20.98
CA ALA A 195 31.22 39.13 21.90
C ALA A 195 30.14 38.28 21.22
N PHE A 196 29.86 38.55 19.95
CA PHE A 196 28.85 37.85 19.16
C PHE A 196 29.41 37.53 17.78
N THR A 197 29.02 36.38 17.22
CA THR A 197 29.36 36.02 15.84
C THR A 197 28.78 37.08 14.89
N PRO A 198 29.61 37.72 14.04
CA PRO A 198 29.11 38.63 13.02
C PRO A 198 28.09 37.97 12.10
N ALA A 199 27.14 38.77 11.61
CA ALA A 199 26.18 38.34 10.60
C ALA A 199 26.89 37.74 9.38
N PHE A 200 26.29 36.71 8.77
CA PHE A 200 26.86 36.01 7.63
C PHE A 200 27.15 36.98 6.47
N ASP A 201 28.37 36.88 5.90
CA ASP A 201 28.92 37.82 4.90
C ASP A 201 28.80 39.31 5.30
N GLY A 202 28.67 39.61 6.59
CA GLY A 202 28.61 40.95 7.15
C GLY A 202 29.94 41.67 7.18
N HIS A 203 29.91 43.00 7.13
CA HIS A 203 31.11 43.82 7.28
C HIS A 203 31.62 43.78 8.72
N VAL A 204 32.94 43.61 8.87
CA VAL A 204 33.67 43.73 10.13
C VAL A 204 34.78 44.77 9.95
N GLU A 205 34.81 45.76 10.82
CA GLU A 205 35.89 46.74 10.92
C GLU A 205 36.39 46.81 12.36
N ALA A 206 37.69 47.01 12.53
CA ALA A 206 38.28 47.34 13.82
C ALA A 206 38.92 48.73 13.75
N THR A 207 38.76 49.52 14.81
CA THR A 207 39.37 50.84 14.94
C THR A 207 40.26 50.90 16.17
N VAL A 208 41.40 51.59 16.07
CA VAL A 208 42.24 52.00 17.21
C VAL A 208 42.15 53.50 17.37
N ASN A 209 41.74 53.98 18.54
CA ASN A 209 41.49 55.39 18.84
C ASN A 209 40.55 56.09 17.82
N GLY A 210 39.59 55.33 17.28
CA GLY A 210 38.64 55.81 16.27
C GLY A 210 39.16 55.81 14.83
N VAL A 211 40.40 55.37 14.58
CA VAL A 211 40.97 55.23 13.24
C VAL A 211 40.85 53.77 12.79
N PRO A 212 40.25 53.47 11.62
CA PRO A 212 40.18 52.11 11.09
C PRO A 212 41.58 51.51 10.89
N CYS A 213 41.77 50.26 11.32
CA CYS A 213 42.97 49.48 10.99
C CYS A 213 42.73 48.63 9.75
N ARG A 214 43.80 48.38 8.98
CA ARG A 214 43.78 47.44 7.86
C ARG A 214 43.63 46.02 8.39
N LEU A 215 42.40 45.51 8.33
CA LEU A 215 42.01 44.18 8.81
C LEU A 215 42.39 43.09 7.79
N GLY A 216 43.01 42.01 8.28
CA GLY A 216 43.32 40.82 7.49
C GLY A 216 42.12 39.90 7.31
N ASP A 217 41.92 39.45 6.07
CA ASP A 217 40.96 38.43 5.68
C ASP A 217 41.70 37.11 5.41
N GLY A 218 41.88 36.30 6.46
CA GLY A 218 42.66 35.04 6.40
C GLY A 218 44.18 35.23 6.28
N VAL A 219 44.67 36.47 6.36
CA VAL A 219 46.10 36.81 6.20
C VAL A 219 46.64 37.53 7.42
N LYS A 220 47.88 37.17 7.81
CA LYS A 220 48.61 37.79 8.94
C LYS A 220 49.61 38.84 8.47
N ALA A 221 50.11 38.72 7.24
CA ALA A 221 51.18 39.55 6.71
C ALA A 221 50.63 40.77 5.98
N GLY A 222 51.33 41.91 6.08
CA GLY A 222 50.98 43.14 5.36
C GLY A 222 49.71 43.83 5.86
N VAL A 223 49.09 43.34 6.92
CA VAL A 223 47.90 43.91 7.59
C VAL A 223 48.23 44.34 9.01
N GLU A 224 47.51 45.32 9.51
CA GLU A 224 47.75 45.93 10.82
C GLU A 224 47.13 45.09 11.94
N CYS A 225 46.00 44.48 11.66
CA CYS A 225 45.20 43.71 12.60
C CYS A 225 44.55 42.49 11.92
N TYR A 226 44.26 41.43 12.67
CA TYR A 226 43.45 40.29 12.21
C TYR A 226 42.80 39.57 13.39
N PHE A 227 41.76 38.77 13.15
CA PHE A 227 41.12 37.94 14.17
C PHE A 227 41.64 36.51 14.16
N SER A 228 41.69 35.90 15.35
CA SER A 228 42.16 34.53 15.53
C SER A 228 41.44 33.86 16.70
N GLY A 229 41.09 32.58 16.52
CA GLY A 229 40.54 31.71 17.56
C GLY A 229 41.57 30.77 18.21
N ASP A 230 42.84 30.83 17.79
CA ASP A 230 43.89 29.87 18.17
C ASP A 230 45.15 30.58 18.71
N SER A 231 44.93 31.62 19.51
CA SER A 231 46.00 32.43 20.11
C SER A 231 46.95 33.09 19.11
N GLY A 232 46.48 33.33 17.88
CA GLY A 232 47.24 33.99 16.82
C GLY A 232 48.07 33.04 15.96
N ALA A 233 47.86 31.72 16.03
CA ALA A 233 48.53 30.78 15.14
C ALA A 233 48.04 30.98 13.69
N THR A 234 46.73 31.05 13.48
CA THR A 234 46.09 31.34 12.19
C THR A 234 45.28 32.64 12.21
N ALA A 235 45.17 33.29 11.05
CA ALA A 235 44.23 34.38 10.84
C ALA A 235 42.93 33.81 10.27
N ARG A 236 41.79 34.28 10.77
CA ARG A 236 40.48 33.91 10.24
C ARG A 236 40.13 34.74 9.02
N LEU A 237 39.38 34.12 8.10
CA LEU A 237 38.62 34.85 7.11
C LEU A 237 37.56 35.70 7.82
N ILE A 238 37.21 36.86 7.26
CA ILE A 238 36.22 37.77 7.85
C ILE A 238 34.89 37.05 8.06
N ARG A 239 34.48 36.21 7.09
CA ARG A 239 33.27 35.38 7.17
C ARG A 239 33.29 34.27 8.22
N ASP A 240 34.47 33.90 8.70
CA ASP A 240 34.65 32.81 9.67
C ASP A 240 34.91 33.32 11.09
N ILE A 241 34.87 34.64 11.30
CA ILE A 241 34.96 35.25 12.63
C ILE A 241 33.74 34.79 13.44
N VAL A 242 33.99 34.34 14.67
CA VAL A 242 32.96 33.89 15.60
C VAL A 242 33.16 34.51 16.98
N ALA A 243 32.11 34.46 17.81
CA ALA A 243 32.23 34.84 19.21
C ALA A 243 33.38 34.08 19.89
N GLY A 244 34.18 34.78 20.69
CA GLY A 244 35.36 34.24 21.37
C GLY A 244 36.69 34.48 20.65
N ASP A 245 36.67 34.88 19.38
CA ASP A 245 37.90 35.24 18.68
C ASP A 245 38.54 36.52 19.24
N THR A 246 39.86 36.61 19.14
CA THR A 246 40.64 37.73 19.66
C THR A 246 41.36 38.46 18.54
N MET A 247 41.40 39.79 18.62
CA MET A 247 42.17 40.60 17.68
C MET A 247 43.67 40.51 18.00
N ARG A 248 44.48 40.35 16.95
CA ARG A 248 45.94 40.37 16.97
C ARG A 248 46.44 41.66 16.33
N TRP A 249 47.56 42.17 16.80
CA TRP A 249 48.15 43.42 16.33
C TRP A 249 49.53 43.20 15.73
N ASN A 250 49.80 43.83 14.58
CA ASN A 250 51.10 43.84 13.94
C ASN A 250 51.66 45.26 13.98
N GLY A 251 52.31 45.60 15.10
CA GLY A 251 52.84 46.94 15.30
C GLY A 251 53.92 47.34 14.30
N SER A 252 54.65 46.39 13.72
CA SER A 252 55.60 46.68 12.64
C SER A 252 54.92 47.18 11.36
N VAL A 253 53.71 46.67 11.06
CA VAL A 253 52.94 47.03 9.87
C VAL A 253 52.15 48.33 10.10
N ALA A 254 51.60 48.50 11.32
CA ALA A 254 50.90 49.72 11.70
C ALA A 254 51.84 50.91 11.97
N GLY A 255 53.13 50.65 12.18
CA GLY A 255 54.14 51.66 12.50
C GLY A 255 54.20 52.04 13.98
N PHE A 256 53.41 51.39 14.85
CA PHE A 256 53.43 51.61 16.29
C PHE A 256 52.91 50.38 17.07
N GLN A 257 53.35 50.25 18.32
CA GLN A 257 52.81 49.28 19.27
C GLN A 257 51.67 49.90 20.08
N LEU A 258 50.70 49.07 20.48
CA LEU A 258 49.59 49.50 21.33
C LEU A 258 50.05 49.69 22.77
N ALA A 259 49.42 50.63 23.45
CA ALA A 259 49.52 50.86 24.89
C ALA A 259 48.15 50.70 25.55
N GLY A 260 48.09 50.40 26.85
CA GLY A 260 46.83 50.20 27.57
C GLY A 260 45.87 51.41 27.60
N ILE A 261 46.35 52.59 27.20
CA ILE A 261 45.54 53.80 27.05
C ILE A 261 44.80 53.85 25.71
N ASP A 262 45.23 53.09 24.70
CA ASP A 262 44.55 53.01 23.43
C ASP A 262 43.18 52.34 23.58
N ARG A 263 42.28 52.70 22.68
CA ARG A 263 40.89 52.23 22.67
C ARG A 263 40.55 51.54 21.37
N ILE A 264 40.11 50.29 21.49
CA ILE A 264 39.71 49.45 20.37
C ILE A 264 38.20 49.34 20.30
N SER A 265 37.64 49.43 19.11
CA SER A 265 36.23 49.14 18.84
C SER A 265 36.11 48.23 17.63
N PHE A 266 35.16 47.29 17.70
CA PHE A 266 34.75 46.46 16.56
C PHE A 266 33.39 46.93 16.04
N ASN A 267 33.28 47.17 14.75
CA ASN A 267 32.08 47.56 14.04
C ASN A 267 31.61 46.36 13.22
N TYR A 268 30.53 45.73 13.67
CA TYR A 268 29.90 44.59 12.99
C TYR A 268 28.43 44.50 13.36
N ASN A 269 27.67 43.80 12.51
CA ASN A 269 26.27 43.49 12.75
C ASN A 269 26.12 42.04 13.23
N VAL A 270 25.04 41.75 13.93
CA VAL A 270 24.69 40.41 14.42
C VAL A 270 23.30 40.03 13.92
N ASN A 271 23.08 38.74 13.68
CA ASN A 271 21.74 38.21 13.45
C ASN A 271 21.04 38.05 14.81
N ILE A 272 19.80 38.54 14.91
CA ILE A 272 18.93 38.40 16.09
C ILE A 272 17.91 37.30 15.93
#